data_AF-A0A0K8WI98-F1
#
_entry.id   AF-A0A0K8WI98-F1
#
_cell.length_a   1.000
_cell.length_b   1.000
_cell.length_c   1.000
_cell.angle_alpha   90.00
_cell.angle_beta   90.00
_cell.angle_gamma   90.00
#
_symmetry.space_group_name_H-M   'P 1'
#
loop_
_entity.id
_entity.type
_entity.pdbx_description
1 polymer ?
#
loop_
_entity_poly.entity_id
_entity_poly.type
_entity_poly.pdbx_seq_one_letter_code
_entity_poly.pdbx_strand_id
1 'polypeptide(L)'
;MLRLIYPSLYRCNSRNILHLAARFVSGPGKVTSGSACGPSPGPSKKPNPGLEKIKQMQKLFQKDDGKPIHLKGGSRDLMLYRATWGLALLGLLLQIHMFAMYIIY
;
A
#
# COMPACT_ATOMS: atom_id res chain seq x y z
N MET A 1 -47.12 3.10 34.73
CA MET A 1 -46.67 3.35 33.35
C MET A 1 -45.24 2.84 33.20
N LEU A 2 -45.10 1.81 32.36
CA LEU A 2 -43.91 1.05 31.92
C LEU A 2 -42.60 1.13 32.75
N ARG A 3 -42.46 0.17 33.67
CA ARG A 3 -41.18 -0.53 33.92
C ARG A 3 -41.20 -1.85 33.18
N LEU A 4 -40.63 -1.88 31.97
CA LEU A 4 -40.34 -3.11 31.22
C LEU A 4 -39.39 -2.75 30.10
N ILE A 5 -38.10 -3.02 30.31
CA ILE A 5 -37.10 -3.57 29.37
C ILE A 5 -35.85 -3.83 30.22
N TYR A 6 -35.82 -5.01 30.81
CA TYR A 6 -34.62 -5.83 31.03
C TYR A 6 -35.01 -7.18 30.39
N PRO A 7 -34.10 -7.95 29.75
CA PRO A 7 -33.06 -8.59 30.57
C PRO A 7 -31.77 -9.08 29.85
N SER A 8 -30.72 -9.25 30.65
CA SER A 8 -29.87 -10.45 30.71
C SER A 8 -28.84 -10.75 29.60
N LEU A 9 -27.69 -11.22 30.11
CA LEU A 9 -26.62 -11.98 29.45
C LEU A 9 -25.51 -11.16 28.77
N TYR A 10 -24.74 -10.37 29.53
CA TYR A 10 -23.50 -10.87 30.15
C TYR A 10 -23.44 -12.41 30.29
N ARG A 11 -23.25 -13.10 29.16
CA ARG A 11 -22.77 -14.49 29.13
C ARG A 11 -21.61 -14.61 28.15
N CYS A 12 -20.55 -13.84 28.42
CA CYS A 12 -19.26 -14.07 27.79
C CYS A 12 -18.72 -15.44 28.25
N ASN A 13 -18.90 -16.45 27.40
CA ASN A 13 -18.24 -17.73 27.53
C ASN A 13 -16.73 -17.51 27.35
N SER A 14 -15.99 -17.52 28.47
CA SER A 14 -14.55 -17.21 28.59
C SER A 14 -13.59 -18.09 27.75
N ARG A 15 -14.11 -19.01 26.93
CA ARG A 15 -13.30 -19.88 26.06
C ARG A 15 -12.80 -19.18 24.79
N ASN A 16 -13.45 -18.10 24.32
CA ASN A 16 -13.08 -17.47 23.05
C ASN A 16 -12.04 -16.35 23.15
N ILE A 17 -11.90 -15.66 24.29
CA ILE A 17 -10.93 -14.56 24.42
C ILE A 17 -9.49 -15.10 24.49
N LEU A 18 -9.28 -16.20 25.22
CA LEU A 18 -7.97 -16.87 25.29
C LEU A 18 -7.55 -17.50 23.96
N HIS A 19 -8.51 -18.00 23.16
CA HIS A 19 -8.22 -18.56 21.84
C HIS A 19 -7.90 -17.47 20.80
N LEU A 20 -8.43 -16.26 20.99
CA LEU A 20 -8.12 -15.10 20.15
C LEU A 20 -6.70 -14.57 20.41
N ALA A 21 -6.27 -14.55 21.67
CA ALA A 21 -4.91 -14.16 22.05
C ALA A 21 -3.85 -15.18 21.59
N ALA A 22 -4.16 -16.49 21.66
CA ALA A 22 -3.23 -17.54 21.25
C ALA A 22 -2.91 -17.53 19.74
N ARG A 23 -3.83 -17.03 18.90
CA ARG A 23 -3.60 -16.92 17.44
C ARG A 23 -2.66 -15.80 17.02
N PHE A 24 -2.38 -14.84 17.88
CA PHE A 24 -1.42 -13.77 17.60
C PHE A 24 0.02 -14.11 17.98
N VAL A 25 0.26 -15.21 18.73
CA VAL A 25 1.59 -15.52 19.28
C VAL A 25 2.30 -16.71 18.61
N SER A 26 1.59 -17.59 17.90
CA SER A 26 2.21 -18.76 17.28
C SER A 26 2.56 -18.52 15.80
N GLY A 27 3.86 -18.43 15.52
CA GLY A 27 4.45 -18.39 14.18
C GLY A 27 4.22 -19.66 13.33
N PRO A 28 5.05 -19.88 12.29
CA PRO A 28 4.66 -20.45 11.01
C PRO A 28 4.37 -21.96 11.09
N GLY A 29 3.22 -22.40 10.56
CA GLY A 29 2.88 -23.82 10.53
C GLY A 29 1.63 -24.11 9.70
N LYS A 30 1.83 -24.91 8.65
CA LYS A 30 0.85 -25.45 7.69
C LYS A 30 -0.60 -25.49 8.17
N VAL A 31 -1.48 -24.80 7.44
CA VAL A 31 -2.93 -24.96 7.57
C VAL A 31 -3.40 -26.06 6.62
N THR A 32 -3.57 -27.26 7.16
CA THR A 32 -4.41 -28.30 6.58
C THR A 32 -5.89 -27.93 6.76
N SER A 33 -6.58 -27.86 5.63
CA SER A 33 -7.99 -28.25 5.41
C SER A 33 -9.05 -27.80 6.42
N GLY A 34 -9.94 -26.91 5.99
CA GLY A 34 -11.29 -26.84 6.59
C GLY A 34 -12.06 -25.52 6.55
N SER A 35 -11.76 -24.59 5.64
CA SER A 35 -12.69 -23.51 5.27
C SER A 35 -12.67 -23.39 3.77
N ALA A 36 -13.77 -23.82 3.13
CA ALA A 36 -13.94 -23.80 1.70
C ALA A 36 -14.24 -22.36 1.23
N CYS A 37 -13.23 -21.50 1.29
CA CYS A 37 -13.06 -20.41 0.35
C CYS A 37 -11.97 -20.86 -0.61
N GLY A 38 -12.34 -21.70 -1.58
CA GLY A 38 -11.47 -21.90 -2.75
C GLY A 38 -11.16 -20.55 -3.39
N PRO A 39 -10.07 -20.40 -4.14
CA PRO A 39 -9.84 -19.20 -4.93
C PRO A 39 -11.11 -18.91 -5.72
N SER A 40 -11.74 -17.75 -5.48
CA SER A 40 -12.88 -17.30 -6.27
C SER A 40 -12.50 -17.47 -7.73
N PRO A 41 -13.26 -18.23 -8.54
CA PRO A 41 -13.03 -18.28 -9.97
C PRO A 41 -13.05 -16.83 -10.46
N GLY A 42 -11.89 -16.32 -10.84
CA GLY A 42 -11.80 -15.00 -11.46
C GLY A 42 -12.75 -14.99 -12.65
N PRO A 43 -13.41 -13.86 -12.96
CA PRO A 43 -14.42 -13.83 -14.00
C PRO A 43 -13.79 -14.22 -15.34
N SER A 44 -14.09 -15.44 -15.81
CA SER A 44 -13.78 -15.90 -17.15
C SER A 44 -14.77 -15.26 -18.11
N LYS A 45 -14.51 -14.01 -18.50
CA LYS A 45 -15.22 -13.36 -19.61
C LYS A 45 -14.19 -12.57 -20.40
N LYS A 46 -13.97 -13.00 -21.66
CA LYS A 46 -13.30 -12.30 -22.76
C LYS A 46 -12.56 -11.00 -22.34
N PRO A 47 -11.23 -10.97 -22.33
CA PRO A 47 -10.51 -9.85 -21.77
C PRO A 47 -10.82 -8.58 -22.56
N ASN A 48 -11.52 -7.62 -21.93
CA ASN A 48 -11.55 -6.26 -22.46
C ASN A 48 -10.09 -5.76 -22.45
N PRO A 49 -9.57 -5.23 -23.56
CA PRO A 49 -8.16 -4.86 -23.67
C PRO A 49 -7.72 -3.84 -22.61
N GLY A 50 -8.65 -3.04 -22.07
CA GLY A 50 -8.39 -2.13 -20.95
C GLY A 50 -8.25 -2.81 -19.58
N LEU A 51 -9.03 -3.85 -19.28
CA LEU A 51 -9.03 -4.53 -17.98
C LEU A 51 -7.75 -5.34 -17.76
N GLU A 52 -7.18 -5.93 -18.81
CA GLU A 52 -5.91 -6.65 -18.72
C GLU A 52 -4.73 -5.70 -18.47
N LYS A 53 -4.73 -4.54 -19.11
CA LYS A 53 -3.74 -3.49 -18.84
C LYS A 53 -3.80 -3.04 -17.38
N ILE A 54 -5.00 -2.81 -16.84
CA ILE A 54 -5.17 -2.41 -15.44
C ILE A 54 -4.64 -3.49 -14.49
N LYS A 55 -4.99 -4.77 -14.72
CA LYS A 55 -4.50 -5.88 -13.89
C LYS A 55 -2.97 -6.03 -13.95
N GLN A 56 -2.36 -5.80 -15.10
CA GLN A 56 -0.90 -5.82 -15.25
C GLN A 56 -0.23 -4.70 -14.45
N MET A 57 -0.78 -3.48 -14.52
CA MET A 57 -0.28 -2.34 -13.73
C MET A 57 -0.48 -2.56 -12.22
N GLN A 58 -1.64 -3.08 -11.80
CA GLN A 58 -1.88 -3.43 -10.40
C GLN A 58 -0.86 -4.42 -9.87
N LYS A 59 -0.54 -5.48 -10.63
CA LYS A 59 0.51 -6.44 -10.24
C LYS A 59 1.89 -5.80 -10.12
N LEU A 60 2.24 -4.87 -11.01
CA LEU A 60 3.51 -4.16 -10.99
C LEU A 60 3.64 -3.25 -9.75
N PHE A 61 2.58 -2.48 -9.43
CA PHE A 61 2.59 -1.56 -8.30
C PHE A 61 2.31 -2.22 -6.94
N GLN A 62 1.72 -3.42 -6.92
CA GLN A 62 1.48 -4.20 -5.70
C GLN A 62 2.62 -5.18 -5.36
N LYS A 63 3.65 -5.31 -6.20
CA LYS A 63 4.82 -6.13 -5.88
C LYS A 63 5.60 -5.53 -4.71
N ASP A 64 5.88 -6.28 -3.66
CA ASP A 64 6.61 -5.79 -2.48
C ASP A 64 8.11 -5.64 -2.76
N ASP A 65 8.49 -4.55 -3.44
CA ASP A 65 9.88 -4.26 -3.81
C ASP A 65 10.59 -3.30 -2.83
N GLY A 66 9.92 -2.87 -1.75
CA GLY A 66 10.46 -1.94 -0.75
C GLY A 66 10.79 -0.53 -1.27
N LYS A 67 10.51 -0.23 -2.56
CA LYS A 67 10.80 1.06 -3.20
C LYS A 67 9.63 2.05 -3.05
N PRO A 68 9.90 3.35 -2.89
CA PRO A 68 8.85 4.36 -2.82
C PRO A 68 8.06 4.42 -4.15
N ILE A 69 6.80 4.82 -4.06
CA ILE A 69 5.88 4.83 -5.21
C ILE A 69 6.39 5.66 -6.41
N HIS A 70 7.13 6.75 -6.16
CA HIS A 70 7.68 7.61 -7.22
C HIS A 70 8.88 7.02 -7.99
N LEU A 71 9.46 5.91 -7.53
CA LEU A 71 10.56 5.19 -8.20
C LEU A 71 10.10 3.85 -8.78
N LYS A 72 8.83 3.50 -8.57
CA LYS A 72 8.29 2.18 -8.88
C LYS A 72 7.93 2.00 -10.36
N GLY A 73 7.80 3.10 -11.12
CA GLY A 73 7.66 3.04 -12.59
C GLY A 73 8.99 2.85 -13.33
N GLY A 74 10.11 2.73 -12.61
CA GLY A 74 11.39 2.24 -13.13
C GLY A 74 12.43 3.33 -13.40
N SER A 75 13.39 3.02 -14.29
CA SER A 75 14.57 3.86 -14.54
C SER A 75 14.25 5.25 -15.11
N ARG A 76 13.12 5.39 -15.81
CA ARG A 76 12.67 6.67 -16.36
C ARG A 76 12.37 7.67 -15.24
N ASP A 77 11.73 7.22 -14.17
CA ASP A 77 11.34 8.10 -13.06
C ASP A 77 12.57 8.57 -12.28
N LEU A 78 13.60 7.71 -12.18
CA LEU A 78 14.89 8.07 -11.58
C LEU A 78 15.64 9.12 -12.42
N MET A 79 15.68 8.96 -13.75
CA MET A 79 16.29 9.96 -14.64
C MET A 79 15.56 11.30 -14.51
N LEU A 80 14.23 11.28 -14.51
CA LEU A 80 13.41 12.48 -14.39
C LEU A 80 13.67 13.19 -13.06
N TYR A 81 13.69 12.46 -11.95
CA TYR A 81 14.00 13.01 -10.62
C TYR A 81 15.38 13.69 -10.58
N ARG A 82 16.41 13.04 -11.14
CA ARG A 82 17.77 13.60 -11.22
C ARG A 82 17.82 14.84 -12.10
N ALA A 83 17.10 14.85 -13.22
CA ALA A 83 17.03 16.01 -14.10
C ALA A 83 16.35 17.21 -13.43
N THR A 84 15.25 16.99 -12.71
CA THR A 84 14.56 18.05 -11.94
C THR A 84 15.48 18.67 -10.89
N TRP A 85 16.17 17.84 -10.11
CA TRP A 85 17.14 18.33 -9.12
C TRP A 85 18.31 19.06 -9.77
N GLY A 86 18.86 18.51 -10.86
CA GLY A 86 19.95 19.15 -11.59
C GLY A 86 19.57 20.53 -12.10
N LEU A 87 18.38 20.67 -12.70
CA LEU A 87 17.90 21.95 -13.23
C LEU A 87 17.61 22.97 -12.11
N ALA A 88 17.02 22.52 -10.99
CA ALA A 88 16.75 23.40 -9.85
C ALA A 88 18.04 23.95 -9.23
N LEU A 89 19.05 23.09 -9.03
CA LEU A 89 20.35 23.50 -8.52
C LEU A 89 21.09 24.41 -9.50
N LEU A 90 21.05 24.11 -10.81
CA LEU A 90 21.61 24.97 -11.85
C LEU A 90 20.97 26.37 -11.83
N GLY A 91 19.65 26.45 -11.76
CA GLY A 91 18.93 27.73 -11.69
C GLY A 91 19.32 28.55 -10.45
N LEU A 92 19.40 27.90 -9.28
CA LEU A 92 19.84 28.55 -8.03
C LEU A 92 21.29 29.04 -8.12
N LEU A 93 22.20 28.24 -8.69
CA LEU A 93 23.60 28.65 -8.85
C LEU A 93 23.75 29.86 -9.78
N LEU A 94 23.03 29.87 -10.90
CA LEU A 94 23.02 30.99 -11.82
C LEU A 94 22.42 32.24 -11.18
N GLN A 95 21.33 32.10 -10.42
CA GLN A 95 20.71 33.20 -9.68
C GLN A 95 21.67 33.80 -8.65
N ILE A 96 22.33 32.96 -7.85
CA ILE A 96 23.31 33.40 -6.86
C ILE A 96 24.51 34.07 -7.54
N HIS A 97 25.00 33.52 -8.65
CA HIS A 97 26.11 34.10 -9.40
C HIS A 97 25.79 35.51 -9.93
N MET A 98 24.61 35.69 -10.52
CA MET A 98 24.15 37.00 -10.99
C MET A 98 23.97 38.01 -9.84
N PHE A 99 23.41 37.57 -8.71
CA PHE A 99 23.23 38.42 -7.54
C PHE A 99 24.56 38.81 -6.88
N ALA A 100 25.50 37.87 -6.77
CA ALA A 100 26.82 38.12 -6.22
C ALA A 100 27.62 39.09 -7.10
N MET A 101 27.56 38.93 -8.43
CA MET A 101 28.20 39.86 -9.36
C MET A 101 27.62 41.28 -9.22
N TYR A 102 26.29 41.41 -9.08
CA TYR A 102 25.63 42.71 -8.87
C TYR A 102 25.96 43.39 -7.52
N ILE A 103 26.26 42.62 -6.47
CA ILE A 103 26.63 43.20 -5.15
C ILE A 103 28.10 43.62 -5.12
N ILE A 104 28.96 42.95 -5.89
CA ILE A 104 30.41 43.24 -5.93
C ILE A 104 30.74 44.43 -6.85
N TYR A 105 29.91 44.68 -7.87
CA TYR A 105 30.09 45.74 -8.87
C TYR A 105 29.28 47.00 -8.54
#